data_AF-A0A212LW51-F1
#
_entry.id   AF-A0A212LW51-F1
#
_cell.length_a   1.000
_cell.length_b   1.000
_cell.length_c   1.000
_cell.angle_alpha   90.00
_cell.angle_beta   90.00
_cell.angle_gamma   90.00
#
_symmetry.space_group_name_H-M   'P 1'
#
loop_
_entity.id
_entity.type
_entity.pdbx_description
1 polymer ?
#
loop_
_entity_poly.entity_id
_entity_poly.type
_entity_poly.pdbx_seq_one_letter_code
_entity_poly.pdbx_strand_id
1 'polypeptide(L)'
;MDIQLKFSCWTDEKESGLLIMKYHLQYVSAVLRHKWYVFQEACKLGIPWRGLLHDFTKLTPGEWRPRVRAMRAGNLRGADGRIDLNRANDELALCWLRHYHRNSHHWQHWVVCLDNGTVRPLPMPDADRREMLADWLAVSRQPDRLDMIPWYQQNKEHLLLHPVTRQWLEQKLGL
;
A
#
# COMPACT_ATOMS: atom_id res chain seq x y z
N MET A 1 0.60 27.69 -21.82
CA MET A 1 0.74 27.59 -20.35
C MET A 1 1.76 26.48 -20.11
N ASP A 2 3.04 26.84 -20.08
CA ASP A 2 4.14 25.88 -19.92
C ASP A 2 4.14 25.38 -18.48
N ILE A 3 3.62 24.17 -18.27
CA ILE A 3 3.83 23.43 -17.03
C ILE A 3 5.28 22.96 -17.09
N GLN A 4 6.20 23.75 -16.54
CA GLN A 4 7.51 23.23 -16.17
C GLN A 4 7.29 22.14 -15.14
N LEU A 5 7.32 20.89 -15.58
CA LEU A 5 7.48 19.72 -14.71
C LEU A 5 8.84 19.88 -14.02
N LYS A 6 8.83 20.49 -12.84
CA LYS A 6 9.96 20.44 -11.93
C LYS A 6 10.05 19.00 -11.45
N PHE A 7 10.77 18.17 -12.20
CA PHE A 7 11.34 16.94 -11.68
C PHE A 7 12.29 17.35 -10.57
N SER A 8 11.78 17.39 -9.34
CA SER A 8 12.59 17.33 -8.13
C SER A 8 13.32 15.99 -8.19
N CYS A 9 14.46 16.00 -8.88
CA CYS A 9 15.40 14.92 -8.89
C CYS A 9 15.93 14.85 -7.46
N TRP A 10 15.66 13.75 -6.77
CA TRP A 10 16.37 13.41 -5.54
C TRP A 10 17.86 13.44 -5.88
N THR A 11 18.53 14.54 -5.54
CA THR A 11 19.93 14.75 -5.93
C THR A 11 20.79 13.75 -5.22
N ASP A 12 21.63 13.06 -5.98
CA ASP A 12 22.67 12.17 -5.49
C ASP A 12 23.71 13.00 -4.71
N GLU A 13 23.47 13.23 -3.42
CA GLU A 13 24.57 13.42 -2.49
C GLU A 13 25.41 12.14 -2.48
N LYS A 14 26.73 12.27 -2.29
CA LYS A 14 27.68 11.15 -2.21
C LYS A 14 27.46 10.34 -0.93
N GLU A 15 26.33 9.65 -0.83
CA GLU A 15 26.10 8.64 0.20
C GLU A 15 27.06 7.47 -0.04
N SER A 16 27.65 6.96 1.04
CA SER A 16 28.51 5.78 0.94
C SER A 16 27.72 4.58 0.44
N GLY A 17 28.35 3.69 -0.34
CA GLY A 17 27.70 2.47 -0.83
C GLY A 17 27.14 1.59 0.30
N LEU A 18 27.75 1.67 1.49
CA LEU A 18 27.28 0.99 2.70
C LEU A 18 25.92 1.54 3.17
N LEU A 19 25.73 2.87 3.12
CA LEU A 19 24.47 3.50 3.49
C LEU A 19 23.36 3.13 2.49
N ILE A 20 23.64 3.12 1.20
CA ILE A 20 22.69 2.67 0.16
C ILE A 20 22.28 1.22 0.42
N MET A 21 23.24 0.32 0.66
CA MET A 21 22.98 -1.09 0.94
C MET A 21 22.06 -1.27 2.16
N LYS A 22 22.25 -0.47 3.21
CA LYS A 22 21.39 -0.49 4.40
C LYS A 22 19.92 -0.28 4.05
N TYR A 23 19.57 0.68 3.19
CA TYR A 23 18.18 0.94 2.81
C TYR A 23 17.57 -0.19 1.97
N HIS A 24 18.36 -0.82 1.09
CA HIS A 24 17.93 -2.02 0.37
C HIS A 24 17.59 -3.17 1.34
N LEU A 25 18.45 -3.40 2.34
CA LEU A 25 18.26 -4.43 3.36
C LEU A 25 17.06 -4.12 4.27
N GLN A 26 16.89 -2.86 4.67
CA GLN A 26 15.73 -2.41 5.43
C GLN A 26 14.43 -2.62 4.67
N TYR A 27 14.41 -2.24 3.37
CA TYR A 27 13.24 -2.41 2.52
C TYR A 27 12.85 -3.88 2.37
N VAL A 28 13.80 -4.76 2.01
CA VAL A 28 13.49 -6.19 1.84
C VAL A 28 13.08 -6.86 3.14
N SER A 29 13.74 -6.51 4.26
CA SER A 29 13.37 -7.02 5.58
C SER A 29 11.94 -6.63 5.94
N ALA A 30 11.54 -5.39 5.67
CA ALA A 30 10.18 -4.91 5.89
C ALA A 30 9.17 -5.64 4.98
N VAL A 31 9.48 -5.82 3.69
CA VAL A 31 8.61 -6.52 2.74
C VAL A 31 8.41 -7.99 3.15
N LEU A 32 9.49 -8.70 3.49
CA LEU A 32 9.43 -10.10 3.88
C LEU A 32 8.67 -10.30 5.20
N ARG A 33 8.90 -9.43 6.20
CA ARG A 33 8.16 -9.45 7.47
C ARG A 33 6.66 -9.24 7.25
N HIS A 34 6.30 -8.25 6.43
CA HIS A 34 4.90 -7.97 6.09
C HIS A 34 4.26 -9.16 5.37
N LYS A 35 4.90 -9.69 4.32
CA LYS A 35 4.43 -10.88 3.59
C LYS A 35 4.23 -12.08 4.53
N TRP A 36 5.11 -12.28 5.50
CA TRP A 36 4.95 -13.35 6.48
C TRP A 36 3.69 -13.18 7.33
N TYR A 37 3.40 -11.97 7.83
CA TYR A 37 2.18 -11.70 8.58
C TYR A 37 0.94 -11.87 7.70
N VAL A 38 0.96 -11.38 6.47
CA VAL A 38 -0.14 -11.56 5.50
C VAL A 38 -0.40 -13.03 5.25
N PHE A 39 0.65 -13.83 5.06
CA PHE A 39 0.53 -15.28 4.87
C PHE A 39 -0.17 -15.94 6.07
N GLN A 40 0.21 -15.59 7.30
CA GLN A 40 -0.43 -16.11 8.51
C GLN A 40 -1.92 -15.75 8.58
N GLU A 41 -2.30 -14.50 8.29
CA GLU A 41 -3.71 -14.09 8.28
C GLU A 41 -4.49 -14.71 7.11
N ALA A 42 -3.87 -14.83 5.94
CA ALA A 42 -4.45 -15.47 4.76
C ALA A 42 -4.72 -16.97 4.99
N CYS A 43 -3.85 -17.67 5.73
CA CYS A 43 -4.10 -19.04 6.18
C CYS A 43 -5.38 -19.15 7.02
N LYS A 44 -5.59 -18.22 7.98
CA LYS A 44 -6.81 -18.18 8.80
C LYS A 44 -8.06 -17.88 7.97
N LEU A 45 -7.91 -17.10 6.89
CA LEU A 45 -9.00 -16.74 5.99
C LEU A 45 -9.21 -17.75 4.84
N GLY A 46 -8.46 -18.85 4.81
CA GLY A 46 -8.62 -19.94 3.83
C GLY A 46 -8.10 -19.61 2.42
N ILE A 47 -7.16 -18.68 2.29
CA ILE A 47 -6.53 -18.28 1.02
C ILE A 47 -4.98 -18.33 1.06
N PRO A 48 -4.36 -19.44 1.53
CA PRO A 48 -2.92 -19.51 1.80
C PRO A 48 -2.06 -19.21 0.57
N TRP A 49 -2.47 -19.66 -0.62
CA TRP A 49 -1.75 -19.40 -1.87
C TRP A 49 -1.69 -17.91 -2.21
N ARG A 50 -2.77 -17.17 -1.96
CA ARG A 50 -2.77 -15.71 -2.16
C ARG A 50 -1.89 -15.00 -1.14
N GLY A 51 -1.93 -15.42 0.12
CA GLY A 51 -1.03 -14.89 1.15
C GLY A 51 0.45 -15.10 0.84
N LEU A 52 0.80 -16.26 0.28
CA LEU A 52 2.16 -16.54 -0.18
C LEU A 52 2.52 -15.62 -1.37
N LEU A 53 1.60 -15.46 -2.31
CA LEU A 53 1.72 -14.64 -3.51
C LEU A 53 1.61 -13.13 -3.30
N HIS A 54 1.18 -12.71 -2.12
CA HIS A 54 0.86 -11.33 -1.80
C HIS A 54 2.01 -10.36 -2.14
N ASP A 55 1.73 -9.35 -2.95
CA ASP A 55 2.65 -8.25 -3.25
C ASP A 55 4.03 -8.65 -3.78
N PHE A 56 4.12 -9.74 -4.55
CA PHE A 56 5.38 -10.08 -5.21
C PHE A 56 5.90 -8.98 -6.15
N THR A 57 5.02 -8.10 -6.64
CA THR A 57 5.41 -6.97 -7.49
C THR A 57 6.31 -5.95 -6.79
N LYS A 58 6.29 -5.89 -5.45
CA LYS A 58 7.21 -5.05 -4.65
C LYS A 58 8.69 -5.37 -4.88
N LEU A 59 9.00 -6.59 -5.35
CA LEU A 59 10.36 -7.03 -5.67
C LEU A 59 10.79 -6.66 -7.09
N THR A 60 9.89 -6.12 -7.92
CA THR A 60 10.24 -5.66 -9.27
C THR A 60 11.02 -4.35 -9.25
N PRO A 61 11.92 -4.08 -10.22
CA PRO A 61 12.69 -2.85 -10.25
C PRO A 61 11.82 -1.57 -10.24
N GLY A 62 10.64 -1.64 -10.85
CA GLY A 62 9.71 -0.52 -10.98
C GLY A 62 8.97 -0.15 -9.69
N GLU A 63 8.97 -1.02 -8.68
CA GLU A 63 8.47 -0.69 -7.33
C GLU A 63 9.58 -0.59 -6.29
N TRP A 64 10.62 -1.41 -6.42
CA TRP A 64 11.73 -1.44 -5.48
C TRP A 64 12.51 -0.12 -5.47
N ARG A 65 12.96 0.35 -6.64
CA ARG A 65 13.86 1.51 -6.73
C ARG A 65 13.20 2.79 -6.21
N PRO A 66 11.96 3.15 -6.59
CA PRO A 66 11.33 4.38 -6.10
C PRO A 66 11.09 4.35 -4.59
N ARG A 67 10.74 3.18 -4.02
CA ARG A 67 10.51 3.02 -2.58
C ARG A 67 11.80 3.12 -1.77
N VAL A 68 12.90 2.50 -2.23
CA VAL A 68 14.21 2.65 -1.56
C VAL A 68 14.70 4.09 -1.64
N ARG A 69 14.57 4.76 -2.81
CA ARG A 69 14.90 6.19 -2.95
C ARG A 69 14.10 7.05 -1.99
N ALA A 70 12.79 6.81 -1.89
CA ALA A 70 11.95 7.57 -0.98
C ALA A 70 12.27 7.29 0.51
N MET A 71 12.69 6.07 0.85
CA MET A 71 13.17 5.74 2.19
C MET A 71 14.48 6.47 2.53
N ARG A 72 15.41 6.57 1.57
CA ARG A 72 16.68 7.32 1.70
C ARG A 72 16.43 8.79 1.95
N ALA A 73 15.54 9.36 1.15
CA ALA A 73 15.15 10.76 1.19
C ALA A 73 14.48 11.25 2.48
N GLY A 74 13.97 10.35 3.31
CA GLY A 74 13.29 10.68 4.56
C GLY A 74 11.77 10.70 4.47
N ASN A 75 11.12 11.23 5.51
CA ASN A 75 9.75 10.93 5.82
C ASN A 75 8.74 11.53 4.82
N LEU A 76 8.16 10.65 3.99
CA LEU A 76 6.98 10.93 3.16
C LEU A 76 5.71 11.16 3.98
N ARG A 77 5.73 10.95 5.29
CA ARG A 77 4.55 11.16 6.12
C ARG A 77 4.43 12.62 6.53
N GLY A 78 3.22 13.16 6.44
CA GLY A 78 2.85 14.44 7.01
C GLY A 78 2.84 14.41 8.54
N ALA A 79 2.58 15.57 9.16
CA ALA A 79 2.47 15.70 10.61
C ALA A 79 1.33 14.85 11.22
N ASP A 80 0.34 14.49 10.40
CA ASP A 80 -0.77 13.60 10.71
C ASP A 80 -0.44 12.10 10.55
N GLY A 81 0.81 11.77 10.21
CA GLY A 81 1.28 10.40 9.99
C GLY A 81 0.80 9.78 8.68
N ARG A 82 0.01 10.47 7.86
CA ARG A 82 -0.46 10.00 6.55
C ARG A 82 0.61 10.23 5.49
N ILE A 83 0.58 9.44 4.41
CA ILE A 83 1.48 9.67 3.28
C ILE A 83 1.10 11.01 2.64
N ASP A 84 2.03 11.95 2.62
CA ASP A 84 1.90 13.23 1.95
C ASP A 84 2.29 13.06 0.48
N LEU A 85 1.29 12.87 -0.38
CA LEU A 85 1.49 12.72 -1.83
C LEU A 85 2.13 13.97 -2.46
N ASN A 86 2.01 15.15 -1.84
CA ASN A 86 2.67 16.36 -2.34
C ASN A 86 4.20 16.30 -2.16
N ARG A 87 4.69 15.41 -1.31
CA ARG A 87 6.12 15.09 -1.14
C ARG A 87 6.56 13.92 -2.01
N ALA A 88 5.63 13.22 -2.65
CA ALA A 88 5.93 12.15 -3.58
C ALA A 88 6.20 12.73 -4.96
N ASN A 89 7.36 12.39 -5.53
CA ASN A 89 7.61 12.68 -6.94
C ASN A 89 6.80 11.73 -7.84
N ASP A 90 6.72 12.07 -9.13
CA ASP A 90 5.98 11.28 -10.12
C ASP A 90 6.44 9.82 -10.19
N GLU A 91 7.73 9.56 -9.98
CA GLU A 91 8.29 8.20 -9.98
C GLU A 91 7.68 7.33 -8.86
N LEU A 92 7.56 7.90 -7.65
CA LEU A 92 6.95 7.22 -6.51
C LEU A 92 5.42 7.14 -6.63
N ALA A 93 4.76 8.19 -7.13
CA ALA A 93 3.33 8.15 -7.39
C ALA A 93 2.97 7.06 -8.41
N LEU A 94 3.74 6.95 -9.50
CA LEU A 94 3.60 5.90 -10.50
C LEU A 94 3.88 4.50 -9.92
N CYS A 95 4.83 4.38 -9.00
CA CYS A 95 5.07 3.14 -8.25
C CYS A 95 3.82 2.72 -7.46
N TRP A 96 3.18 3.62 -6.71
CA TRP A 96 1.95 3.29 -5.99
C TRP A 96 0.77 2.96 -6.92
N LEU A 97 0.62 3.71 -8.01
CA LEU A 97 -0.41 3.43 -9.01
C LEU A 97 -0.26 1.99 -9.56
N ARG A 98 0.94 1.61 -9.98
CA ARG A 98 1.24 0.26 -10.47
C ARG A 98 0.98 -0.80 -9.41
N HIS A 99 1.38 -0.54 -8.17
CA HIS A 99 1.18 -1.45 -7.06
C HIS A 99 -0.31 -1.72 -6.82
N TYR A 100 -1.13 -0.67 -6.73
CA TYR A 100 -2.58 -0.80 -6.54
C TYR A 100 -3.27 -1.49 -7.71
N HIS A 101 -2.91 -1.18 -8.95
CA HIS A 101 -3.57 -1.78 -10.11
C HIS A 101 -3.04 -3.17 -10.51
N ARG A 102 -1.87 -3.60 -10.03
CA ARG A 102 -1.38 -4.98 -10.23
C ARG A 102 -1.83 -5.96 -9.16
N ASN A 103 -2.15 -5.47 -7.96
CA ASN A 103 -2.54 -6.30 -6.83
C ASN A 103 -4.00 -6.01 -6.47
N SER A 104 -4.91 -6.85 -6.95
CA SER A 104 -6.35 -6.62 -6.88
C SER A 104 -6.95 -6.70 -5.46
N HIS A 105 -6.16 -7.07 -4.46
CA HIS A 105 -6.57 -6.98 -3.06
C HIS A 105 -6.61 -5.53 -2.54
N HIS A 106 -6.02 -4.56 -3.25
CA HIS A 106 -6.19 -3.15 -2.91
C HIS A 106 -7.54 -2.65 -3.42
N TRP A 107 -8.32 -1.99 -2.56
CA TRP A 107 -9.62 -1.44 -2.96
C TRP A 107 -9.52 -0.44 -4.12
N GLN A 108 -8.41 0.29 -4.24
CA GLN A 108 -8.15 1.22 -5.34
C GLN A 108 -8.19 0.55 -6.72
N HIS A 109 -7.86 -0.75 -6.79
CA HIS A 109 -7.98 -1.54 -8.02
C HIS A 109 -9.42 -1.58 -8.54
N TRP A 110 -10.39 -1.53 -7.62
CA TRP A 110 -11.82 -1.70 -7.88
C TRP A 110 -12.58 -0.38 -7.90
N VAL A 111 -11.89 0.74 -8.12
CA VAL A 111 -12.52 2.06 -8.28
C VAL A 111 -12.41 2.49 -9.73
N VAL A 112 -13.56 2.79 -10.36
CA VAL A 112 -13.59 3.40 -11.69
C VAL A 112 -13.74 4.92 -11.56
N CYS A 113 -12.93 5.65 -12.33
CA CYS A 113 -13.04 7.10 -12.54
C CYS A 113 -13.47 7.32 -14.00
N LEU A 114 -14.60 7.99 -14.20
CA LEU A 114 -15.16 8.29 -15.53
C LEU A 114 -14.87 9.74 -15.93
N ASP A 115 -14.91 10.04 -17.23
CA ASP A 115 -14.61 11.36 -17.80
C ASP A 115 -15.52 12.49 -17.27
N ASN A 116 -16.72 12.15 -16.80
CA ASN A 116 -17.65 13.08 -16.17
C ASN A 116 -17.36 13.35 -14.69
N GLY A 117 -16.22 12.89 -14.17
CA GLY A 117 -15.82 13.03 -12.77
C GLY A 117 -16.46 12.01 -11.83
N THR A 118 -17.28 11.08 -12.32
CA THR A 118 -17.89 10.05 -11.48
C THR A 118 -16.83 9.07 -10.99
N VAL A 119 -16.77 8.89 -9.67
CA VAL A 119 -15.94 7.87 -9.02
C VAL A 119 -16.86 6.80 -8.43
N ARG A 120 -16.72 5.55 -8.87
CA ARG A 120 -17.58 4.45 -8.42
C ARG A 120 -16.75 3.26 -7.93
N PRO A 121 -16.89 2.84 -6.66
CA PRO A 121 -16.32 1.59 -6.20
C PRO A 121 -17.15 0.39 -6.70
N LEU A 122 -16.47 -0.68 -7.10
CA LEU A 122 -17.04 -1.94 -7.57
C LEU A 122 -16.94 -3.02 -6.47
N PRO A 123 -17.84 -4.01 -6.46
CA PRO A 123 -17.74 -5.12 -5.51
C PRO A 123 -16.45 -5.90 -5.74
N MET A 124 -15.66 -6.05 -4.69
CA MET A 124 -14.45 -6.88 -4.72
C MET A 124 -14.81 -8.37 -4.73
N PRO A 125 -14.18 -9.20 -5.58
CA PRO A 125 -14.29 -10.65 -5.52
C PRO A 125 -13.91 -11.21 -4.14
N ASP A 126 -14.45 -12.38 -3.79
CA ASP A 126 -14.28 -12.95 -2.44
C ASP A 126 -12.81 -13.19 -2.08
N ALA A 127 -12.01 -13.69 -3.01
CA ALA A 127 -10.59 -13.92 -2.79
C ALA A 127 -9.82 -12.61 -2.56
N ASP A 128 -10.21 -11.52 -3.22
CA ASP A 128 -9.55 -10.21 -3.13
C ASP A 128 -9.87 -9.50 -1.81
N ARG A 129 -11.14 -9.49 -1.40
CA ARG A 129 -11.52 -8.88 -0.10
C ARG A 129 -10.96 -9.66 1.09
N ARG A 130 -10.79 -10.99 0.97
CA ARG A 130 -10.08 -11.80 1.97
C ARG A 130 -8.60 -11.43 2.05
N GLU A 131 -7.92 -11.29 0.91
CA GLU A 131 -6.52 -10.88 0.89
C GLU A 131 -6.36 -9.44 1.41
N MET A 132 -7.30 -8.53 1.10
CA MET A 132 -7.34 -7.18 1.65
C MET A 132 -7.43 -7.19 3.19
N LEU A 133 -8.32 -7.99 3.75
CA LEU A 133 -8.45 -8.13 5.20
C LEU A 133 -7.18 -8.72 5.82
N ALA A 134 -6.57 -9.74 5.18
CA ALA A 134 -5.30 -10.31 5.62
C ALA A 134 -4.18 -9.25 5.64
N ASP A 135 -4.10 -8.43 4.58
CA ASP A 135 -3.14 -7.34 4.45
C ASP A 135 -3.31 -6.30 5.57
N TRP A 136 -4.54 -5.87 5.84
CA TRP A 136 -4.81 -4.86 6.87
C TRP A 136 -4.52 -5.38 8.28
N LEU A 137 -4.93 -6.62 8.59
CA LEU A 137 -4.59 -7.28 9.85
C LEU A 137 -3.07 -7.41 10.03
N ALA A 138 -2.35 -7.72 8.95
CA ALA A 138 -0.88 -7.79 8.96
C ALA A 138 -0.23 -6.42 9.18
N VAL A 139 -0.78 -5.33 8.63
CA VAL A 139 -0.32 -3.96 8.91
C VAL A 139 -0.47 -3.63 10.39
N SER A 140 -1.59 -3.96 11.02
CA SER A 140 -1.85 -3.71 12.45
C SER A 140 -0.91 -4.48 13.40
N ARG A 141 -0.17 -5.49 12.90
CA ARG A 141 0.84 -6.22 13.70
C ARG A 141 2.21 -5.54 13.72
N GLN A 142 2.38 -4.41 13.02
CA GLN A 142 3.63 -3.65 13.05
C GLN A 142 3.69 -2.76 14.31
N PRO A 143 4.86 -2.60 14.96
CA PRO A 143 4.97 -1.95 16.28
C PRO A 143 4.36 -0.54 16.39
N ASP A 144 4.41 0.25 15.32
CA ASP A 144 3.98 1.66 15.31
C ASP A 144 2.56 1.84 14.71
N ARG A 145 1.76 0.77 14.66
CA ARG A 145 0.44 0.79 14.02
C ARG A 145 -0.67 0.58 15.03
N LEU A 146 -1.79 1.24 14.76
CA LEU A 146 -3.03 1.00 15.48
C LEU A 146 -3.53 -0.41 15.19
N ASP A 147 -4.21 -0.97 16.20
CA ASP A 147 -5.04 -2.15 16.02
C ASP A 147 -6.08 -1.93 14.91
N MET A 148 -6.51 -3.03 14.30
CA MET A 148 -7.29 -3.01 13.07
C MET A 148 -8.63 -2.27 13.23
N ILE A 149 -9.35 -2.50 14.33
CA ILE A 149 -10.67 -1.87 14.54
C ILE A 149 -10.56 -0.35 14.75
N PRO A 150 -9.72 0.17 15.68
CA PRO A 150 -9.52 1.62 15.81
C PRO A 150 -9.05 2.27 14.51
N TRP A 151 -8.11 1.63 13.80
CA TRP A 151 -7.65 2.12 12.50
C TRP A 151 -8.79 2.20 11.49
N TYR A 152 -9.60 1.15 11.36
CA TYR A 152 -10.73 1.14 10.44
C TYR A 152 -11.73 2.23 10.77
N GLN A 153 -12.13 2.38 12.03
CA GLN A 153 -13.09 3.40 12.45
C GLN A 153 -12.61 4.83 12.12
N GLN A 154 -11.31 5.11 12.25
CA GLN A 154 -10.72 6.40 11.90
C GLN A 154 -10.63 6.65 10.38
N ASN A 155 -10.56 5.60 9.57
CA ASN A 155 -10.27 5.71 8.14
C ASN A 155 -11.45 5.35 7.24
N LYS A 156 -12.50 4.71 7.77
CA LYS A 156 -13.60 4.12 6.99
C LYS A 156 -14.31 5.10 6.06
N GLU A 157 -14.36 6.38 6.39
CA GLU A 157 -14.96 7.44 5.56
C GLU A 157 -14.09 7.83 4.35
N HIS A 158 -12.78 7.55 4.41
CA HIS A 158 -11.84 7.77 3.31
C HIS A 158 -11.69 6.55 2.39
N LEU A 159 -12.26 5.39 2.77
CA LEU A 159 -12.18 4.16 1.98
C LEU A 159 -13.33 4.10 0.97
N LEU A 160 -13.01 4.08 -0.32
CA LEU A 160 -14.01 3.89 -1.38
C LEU A 160 -14.28 2.39 -1.59
N LEU A 161 -15.07 1.81 -0.69
CA LEU A 161 -15.53 0.42 -0.79
C LEU A 161 -16.97 0.35 -1.28
N HIS A 162 -17.25 -0.60 -2.17
CA HIS A 162 -18.63 -0.92 -2.55
C HIS A 162 -19.41 -1.42 -1.31
N PRO A 163 -20.70 -1.08 -1.14
CA PRO A 163 -21.47 -1.43 0.06
C PRO A 163 -21.41 -2.91 0.45
N VAL A 164 -21.49 -3.82 -0.54
CA VAL A 164 -21.38 -5.28 -0.31
C VAL A 164 -20.01 -5.68 0.25
N THR A 165 -18.92 -5.06 -0.22
CA THR A 165 -17.58 -5.34 0.28
C THR A 165 -17.40 -4.78 1.69
N ARG A 166 -17.91 -3.58 1.95
CA ARG A 166 -17.90 -2.95 3.28
C ARG A 166 -18.67 -3.77 4.31
N GLN A 167 -19.90 -4.18 3.99
CA GLN A 167 -20.73 -5.01 4.85
C GLN A 167 -20.02 -6.33 5.21
N TRP A 168 -19.42 -7.00 4.22
CA TRP A 168 -18.66 -8.23 4.47
C TRP A 168 -17.47 -7.98 5.40
N LEU A 169 -16.74 -6.88 5.19
CA LEU A 169 -15.61 -6.51 6.02
C LEU A 169 -16.04 -6.24 7.47
N GLU A 170 -17.08 -5.43 7.68
CA GLU A 170 -17.59 -5.08 9.00
C GLU A 170 -18.09 -6.32 9.75
N GLN A 171 -18.80 -7.22 9.06
CA GLN A 171 -19.19 -8.52 9.62
C GLN A 171 -17.97 -9.35 10.06
N LYS A 172 -16.87 -9.33 9.30
CA LYS A 172 -15.63 -10.04 9.68
C LYS A 172 -14.88 -9.39 10.85
N LEU A 173 -15.08 -8.09 11.06
CA LEU A 173 -14.51 -7.34 12.18
C LEU A 173 -15.42 -7.33 13.42
N GLY A 174 -16.65 -7.83 13.31
CA GLY A 174 -17.64 -7.82 14.40
C GLY A 174 -18.23 -6.43 14.66
N LEU A 175 -18.35 -5.62 13.61
CA LEU A 175 -18.92 -4.27 13.63
C LEU A 175 -20.35 -4.23 13.08
#